data_AF-A0AAV4JJ68-F1
#
_entry.id   AF-A0AAV4JJ68-F1
#
_cell.length_a   1.000
_cell.length_b   1.000
_cell.length_c   1.000
_cell.angle_alpha   90.00
_cell.angle_beta   90.00
_cell.angle_gamma   90.00
#
_symmetry.space_group_name_H-M   'P 1'
#
loop_
_entity.id
_entity.type
_entity.pdbx_description
1 polymer ?
#
loop_
_entity_poly.entity_id
_entity_poly.type
_entity_poly.pdbx_seq_one_letter_code
_entity_poly.pdbx_strand_id
1 'polypeptide(L)'
;MSVNSILQQEEALEPHPADVNYGLLNCDLKTLDKTSAEFKTLEKYFHATEGSGWRKLKLKDIWSMKRQGEYERFNANKKIENRKLLWHGTNVAVVTAILKTGLRIMPHSGGRVGRGIYFASENNKSAGYVGTAHGKGIMFLNEVAIGKEHRITKDDSSLKVAPTGYDSVLACGQQEPECSHLALHI
;
A
#
# COMPACT_ATOMS: atom_id res chain seq x y z
N MET A 1 58.81 15.24 -28.52
CA MET A 1 57.48 14.59 -28.57
C MET A 1 57.46 13.47 -27.54
N SER A 2 56.71 13.63 -26.45
CA SER A 2 55.87 12.56 -25.94
C SER A 2 54.81 13.20 -25.07
N VAL A 3 53.57 13.04 -25.51
CA VAL A 3 52.38 13.72 -25.01
C VAL A 3 51.91 12.99 -23.75
N ASN A 4 51.59 13.76 -22.72
CA ASN A 4 50.97 13.32 -21.48
C ASN A 4 49.90 12.23 -21.71
N SER A 5 50.10 11.02 -21.20
CA SER A 5 48.99 10.12 -20.87
C SER A 5 48.76 10.15 -19.37
N ILE A 6 48.22 11.27 -18.89
CA ILE A 6 47.55 11.31 -17.58
C ILE A 6 46.26 10.53 -17.80
N LEU A 7 46.31 9.22 -17.55
CA LEU A 7 45.13 8.40 -17.37
C LEU A 7 44.52 8.86 -16.05
N GLN A 8 43.54 9.76 -16.11
CA GLN A 8 42.59 9.95 -15.03
C GLN A 8 41.87 8.61 -14.86
N GLN A 9 42.29 7.83 -13.87
CA GLN A 9 41.40 6.83 -13.29
C GLN A 9 40.21 7.61 -12.73
N GLU A 10 39.07 7.56 -13.43
CA GLU A 10 37.80 7.81 -12.77
C GLU A 10 37.69 6.78 -11.64
N GLU A 11 37.99 7.20 -10.41
CA GLU A 11 37.58 6.46 -9.23
C GLU A 11 36.05 6.34 -9.32
N ALA A 12 35.58 5.13 -9.66
CA ALA A 12 34.18 4.82 -9.59
C ALA A 12 33.73 5.07 -8.15
N LEU A 13 32.96 6.14 -7.96
CA LEU A 13 32.40 6.48 -6.66
C LEU A 13 31.57 5.30 -6.18
N GLU A 14 32.00 4.67 -5.09
CA GLU A 14 31.24 3.62 -4.43
C GLU A 14 29.84 4.16 -4.07
N PRO A 15 28.76 3.44 -4.44
CA PRO A 15 27.40 3.92 -4.21
C PRO A 15 27.14 4.07 -2.71
N HIS A 16 26.37 5.09 -2.35
CA HIS A 16 25.97 5.28 -0.95
C HIS A 16 25.17 4.04 -0.48
N PRO A 17 25.37 3.53 0.75
CA PRO A 17 24.68 2.31 1.22
C PRO A 17 23.15 2.35 1.12
N ALA A 18 22.56 3.54 1.22
CA ALA A 18 21.11 3.71 1.01
C ALA A 18 20.69 3.44 -0.44
N ASP A 19 21.51 3.79 -1.44
CA ASP A 19 21.23 3.54 -2.85
C ASP A 19 21.33 2.04 -3.16
N VAL A 20 22.31 1.36 -2.56
CA VAL A 20 22.42 -0.11 -2.63
C VAL A 20 21.17 -0.77 -2.05
N ASN A 21 20.77 -0.37 -0.83
CA ASN A 21 19.57 -0.91 -0.19
C ASN A 21 18.28 -0.60 -0.95
N TYR A 22 18.17 0.60 -1.52
CA TYR A 22 17.04 1.00 -2.36
C TYR A 22 16.98 0.15 -3.64
N GLY A 23 18.12 -0.05 -4.31
CA GLY A 23 18.23 -0.93 -5.47
C GLY A 23 17.79 -2.36 -5.16
N LEU A 24 18.12 -2.88 -3.97
CA LEU A 24 17.67 -4.21 -3.52
C LEU A 24 16.16 -4.32 -3.36
N LEU A 25 15.39 -3.22 -3.26
CA LEU A 25 13.93 -3.28 -3.16
C LEU A 25 13.25 -3.66 -4.47
N ASN A 26 13.86 -3.43 -5.64
CA ASN A 26 13.21 -3.56 -6.95
C ASN A 26 11.82 -2.89 -7.00
N CYS A 27 11.74 -1.70 -6.40
CA CYS A 27 10.50 -0.95 -6.24
C CYS A 27 10.81 0.54 -6.37
N ASP A 28 10.27 1.16 -7.42
CA ASP A 28 10.49 2.59 -7.64
C ASP A 28 9.60 3.38 -6.69
N LEU A 29 10.21 4.24 -5.86
CA LEU A 29 9.52 5.17 -4.99
C LEU A 29 9.78 6.59 -5.45
N LYS A 30 8.72 7.37 -5.66
CA LYS A 30 8.82 8.79 -6.04
C LYS A 30 7.99 9.62 -5.09
N THR A 31 8.60 10.61 -4.45
CA THR A 31 7.88 11.60 -3.64
C THR A 31 6.87 12.33 -4.50
N LEU A 32 5.64 12.46 -4.01
CA LEU A 32 4.65 13.35 -4.61
C LEU A 32 4.86 14.78 -4.12
N ASP A 33 4.79 15.74 -5.04
CA ASP A 33 4.77 17.16 -4.71
C ASP A 33 3.51 17.48 -3.90
N LYS A 34 3.67 18.11 -2.73
CA LYS A 34 2.56 18.49 -1.83
C LYS A 34 1.58 19.47 -2.46
N THR A 35 2.01 20.19 -3.50
CA THR A 35 1.16 21.12 -4.24
C THR A 35 0.35 20.45 -5.35
N SER A 36 0.72 19.22 -5.74
CA SER A 36 0.08 18.48 -6.82
C SER A 36 -1.38 18.12 -6.51
N ALA A 37 -2.19 17.98 -7.56
CA ALA A 37 -3.58 17.57 -7.43
C ALA A 37 -3.72 16.15 -6.84
N GLU A 38 -2.82 15.24 -7.23
CA GLU A 38 -2.78 13.88 -6.70
C GLU A 38 -2.54 13.88 -5.18
N PHE A 39 -1.51 14.59 -4.71
CA PHE A 39 -1.23 14.69 -3.27
C PHE A 39 -2.43 15.25 -2.49
N LYS A 40 -3.00 16.36 -2.95
CA LYS A 40 -4.16 17.00 -2.30
C LYS A 40 -5.38 16.07 -2.25
N THR A 41 -5.57 15.25 -3.27
CA THR A 41 -6.70 14.31 -3.32
C THR A 41 -6.49 13.17 -2.32
N LEU A 42 -5.27 12.63 -2.23
CA LEU A 42 -4.91 11.60 -1.26
C LEU A 42 -4.91 12.13 0.19
N GLU A 43 -4.45 13.37 0.40
CA GLU A 43 -4.53 14.07 1.68
C GLU A 43 -5.99 14.28 2.11
N LYS A 44 -6.87 14.69 1.19
CA LYS A 44 -8.31 14.77 1.45
C LYS A 44 -8.87 13.40 1.83
N TYR A 45 -8.50 12.33 1.14
CA TYR A 45 -8.96 10.98 1.48
C TYR A 45 -8.47 10.52 2.86
N PHE A 46 -7.20 10.81 3.18
CA PHE A 46 -6.60 10.53 4.48
C PHE A 46 -7.40 11.19 5.62
N HIS A 47 -7.71 12.48 5.49
CA HIS A 47 -8.44 13.24 6.51
C HIS A 47 -9.94 12.91 6.56
N ALA A 48 -10.57 12.67 5.40
CA ALA A 48 -11.98 12.29 5.35
C ALA A 48 -12.26 10.94 6.04
N THR A 49 -11.23 10.12 6.24
CA THR A 49 -11.35 8.77 6.82
C THR A 49 -10.52 8.54 8.09
N GLU A 50 -10.00 9.61 8.70
CA GLU A 50 -9.22 9.53 9.94
C GLU A 50 -10.08 9.19 11.18
N GLY A 51 -11.39 9.43 11.08
CA GLY A 51 -12.37 9.13 12.12
C GLY A 51 -12.08 9.81 13.47
N SER A 52 -12.80 9.39 14.51
CA SER A 52 -12.61 9.86 15.90
C SER A 52 -11.75 8.91 16.74
N GLY A 53 -10.95 8.05 16.10
CA GLY A 53 -10.20 7.00 16.79
C GLY A 53 -9.12 7.52 17.74
N TRP A 54 -8.68 6.63 18.64
CA TRP A 54 -7.67 6.93 19.66
C TRP A 54 -6.28 7.23 19.09
N ARG A 55 -5.99 6.77 17.87
CA ARG A 55 -4.68 6.92 17.23
C ARG A 55 -4.73 7.98 16.13
N LYS A 56 -4.43 9.22 16.48
CA LYS A 56 -4.34 10.33 15.51
C LYS A 56 -2.98 10.32 14.80
N LEU A 57 -3.00 10.02 13.50
CA LEU A 57 -1.82 10.07 12.64
C LEU A 57 -1.71 11.47 12.01
N LYS A 58 -0.48 11.94 11.80
CA LYS A 58 -0.19 13.16 11.04
C LYS A 58 0.43 12.77 9.71
N LEU A 59 -0.25 13.06 8.61
CA LEU A 59 0.32 12.90 7.27
C LEU A 59 1.58 13.76 7.14
N LYS A 60 2.65 13.17 6.58
CA LYS A 60 3.94 13.84 6.39
C LYS A 60 4.24 14.01 4.92
N ASP A 61 4.34 12.89 4.23
CA ASP A 61 4.75 12.80 2.84
C ASP A 61 4.03 11.61 2.20
N ILE A 62 3.88 11.65 0.88
CA ILE A 62 3.30 10.57 0.07
C ILE A 62 4.32 10.21 -1.00
N TRP A 63 4.50 8.91 -1.22
CA TRP A 63 5.29 8.38 -2.32
C TRP A 63 4.39 7.58 -3.25
N SER A 64 4.51 7.80 -4.56
CA SER A 64 4.03 6.82 -5.52
C SER A 64 4.99 5.64 -5.55
N MET A 65 4.44 4.45 -5.76
CA MET A 65 5.14 3.18 -5.67
C MET A 65 4.90 2.38 -6.96
N LYS A 66 5.99 1.95 -7.61
CA LYS A 66 5.93 1.05 -8.76
C LYS A 66 6.84 -0.15 -8.50
N ARG A 67 6.24 -1.23 -8.01
CA ARG A 67 6.95 -2.49 -7.76
C ARG A 67 7.12 -3.28 -9.07
N GLN A 68 8.34 -3.74 -9.34
CA GLN A 68 8.63 -4.50 -10.54
C GLN A 68 7.76 -5.78 -10.62
N GLY A 69 7.09 -5.97 -11.77
CA GLY A 69 6.24 -7.14 -12.04
C GLY A 69 4.81 -7.06 -11.48
N GLU A 70 4.50 -6.11 -10.57
CA GLU A 70 3.15 -6.03 -9.99
C GLU A 70 2.12 -5.53 -11.01
N TYR A 71 2.50 -4.62 -11.90
CA TYR A 71 1.61 -4.12 -12.95
C TYR A 71 1.15 -5.25 -13.87
N GLU A 72 2.08 -6.08 -14.36
CA GLU A 72 1.77 -7.19 -15.28
C GLU A 72 0.89 -8.24 -14.59
N ARG A 73 1.23 -8.60 -13.34
CA ARG A 73 0.43 -9.53 -12.53
C ARG A 73 -0.97 -8.99 -12.24
N PHE A 74 -1.08 -7.71 -11.91
CA PHE A 74 -2.35 -7.09 -11.59
C PHE A 74 -3.22 -6.90 -12.83
N ASN A 75 -2.62 -6.58 -13.99
CA ASN A 75 -3.30 -6.41 -15.28
C ASN A 75 -3.98 -7.71 -15.78
N ALA A 76 -3.58 -8.89 -15.29
CA ALA A 76 -4.33 -10.13 -15.51
C ALA A 76 -5.79 -10.04 -15.04
N ASN A 77 -6.06 -9.16 -14.06
CA ASN A 77 -7.37 -8.93 -13.49
C ASN A 77 -8.11 -7.75 -14.14
N LYS A 78 -7.63 -7.16 -15.25
CA LYS A 78 -8.21 -5.95 -15.86
C LYS A 78 -9.71 -6.00 -16.15
N LYS A 79 -10.28 -7.20 -16.32
CA LYS A 79 -11.71 -7.42 -16.54
C LYS A 79 -12.55 -7.38 -15.26
N ILE A 80 -11.91 -7.48 -14.09
CA ILE A 80 -12.57 -7.31 -12.81
C ILE A 80 -12.89 -5.83 -12.65
N GLU A 81 -14.19 -5.53 -12.65
CA GLU A 81 -14.77 -4.23 -12.33
C GLU A 81 -14.80 -4.01 -10.80
N ASN A 82 -15.27 -2.85 -10.33
CA ASN A 82 -15.23 -2.45 -8.92
C ASN A 82 -13.79 -2.46 -8.35
N ARG A 83 -13.07 -1.36 -8.60
CA ARG A 83 -11.72 -1.11 -8.10
C ARG A 83 -11.75 0.03 -7.11
N LYS A 84 -11.01 -0.11 -6.01
CA LYS A 84 -10.91 0.94 -4.98
C LYS A 84 -9.48 1.10 -4.50
N LEU A 85 -9.12 2.32 -4.14
CA LEU A 85 -7.94 2.58 -3.32
C LEU A 85 -8.28 2.28 -1.86
N LEU A 86 -7.57 1.34 -1.24
CA LEU A 86 -7.82 0.93 0.15
C LEU A 86 -6.54 0.94 1.00
N TRP A 87 -6.71 1.29 2.28
CA TRP A 87 -5.63 1.42 3.26
C TRP A 87 -5.18 0.07 3.81
N HIS A 88 -3.87 -0.11 3.95
CA HIS A 88 -3.25 -1.21 4.67
C HIS A 88 -2.20 -0.66 5.64
N GLY A 89 -2.51 -0.68 6.94
CA GLY A 89 -1.57 -0.31 7.99
C GLY A 89 -0.72 -1.51 8.39
N THR A 90 0.56 -1.26 8.70
CA THR A 90 1.50 -2.33 9.02
C THR A 90 2.60 -1.86 9.97
N ASN A 91 3.39 -2.79 10.48
CA ASN A 91 4.57 -2.47 11.27
C ASN A 91 5.72 -2.02 10.34
N VAL A 92 6.40 -0.92 10.68
CA VAL A 92 7.56 -0.43 9.92
C VAL A 92 8.62 -1.52 9.67
N ALA A 93 8.76 -2.47 10.58
CA ALA A 93 9.70 -3.59 10.46
C ALA A 93 9.45 -4.51 9.24
N VAL A 94 8.24 -4.51 8.66
CA VAL A 94 7.91 -5.34 7.48
C VAL A 94 7.76 -4.55 6.19
N VAL A 95 7.92 -3.22 6.22
CA VAL A 95 7.75 -2.35 5.05
C VAL A 95 8.70 -2.74 3.91
N THR A 96 9.98 -2.97 4.20
CA THR A 96 10.97 -3.37 3.19
C THR A 96 10.60 -4.71 2.53
N ALA A 97 10.08 -5.67 3.29
CA ALA A 97 9.61 -6.95 2.77
C ALA A 97 8.39 -6.77 1.85
N ILE A 98 7.46 -5.88 2.21
CA ILE A 98 6.29 -5.54 1.37
C ILE A 98 6.74 -4.83 0.09
N LEU A 99 7.64 -3.86 0.18
CA LEU A 99 8.20 -3.17 -0.99
C LEU A 99 8.87 -4.15 -1.96
N LYS A 100 9.64 -5.11 -1.44
CA LYS A 100 10.33 -6.11 -2.26
C LYS A 100 9.40 -7.14 -2.88
N THR A 101 8.48 -7.70 -2.09
CA THR A 101 7.74 -8.93 -2.45
C THR A 101 6.24 -8.73 -2.65
N GLY A 102 5.73 -7.53 -2.38
CA GLY A 102 4.30 -7.24 -2.33
C GLY A 102 3.64 -7.73 -1.04
N LEU A 103 2.34 -7.45 -0.91
CA LEU A 103 1.50 -8.02 0.15
C LEU A 103 1.29 -9.51 -0.13
N ARG A 104 1.46 -10.34 0.91
CA ARG A 104 1.42 -11.81 0.79
C ARG A 104 0.45 -12.42 1.78
N ILE A 105 -0.21 -13.49 1.35
CA ILE A 105 -0.96 -14.39 2.23
C ILE A 105 0.04 -15.40 2.80
N MET A 106 0.40 -15.24 4.08
CA MET A 106 1.35 -16.15 4.74
C MET A 106 0.64 -17.44 5.19
N PRO A 107 1.32 -18.60 5.25
CA PRO A 107 0.67 -19.87 5.61
C PRO A 107 -0.11 -19.84 6.92
N HIS A 108 0.43 -19.13 7.93
CA HIS A 108 -0.14 -18.98 9.26
C HIS A 108 -0.87 -17.64 9.48
N SER A 109 -1.08 -16.83 8.42
CA SER A 109 -1.89 -15.62 8.59
C SER A 109 -3.36 -15.98 8.77
N GLY A 110 -4.09 -15.12 9.48
CA GLY A 110 -5.48 -15.30 9.81
C GLY A 110 -6.04 -14.08 10.50
N GLY A 111 -7.35 -14.03 10.65
CA GLY A 111 -8.05 -12.94 11.30
C GLY A 111 -9.54 -13.20 11.36
N ARG A 112 -10.30 -12.14 11.60
CA ARG A 112 -11.77 -12.18 11.73
C ARG A 112 -12.49 -12.61 10.44
N VAL A 113 -11.81 -12.55 9.30
CA VAL A 113 -12.32 -12.90 7.96
C VAL A 113 -11.40 -13.94 7.32
N GLY A 114 -10.77 -14.77 8.15
CA GLY A 114 -9.91 -15.87 7.72
C GLY A 114 -8.57 -15.43 7.14
N ARG A 115 -8.09 -16.16 6.14
CA ARG A 115 -6.74 -16.02 5.59
C ARG A 115 -6.78 -15.32 4.23
N GLY A 116 -6.41 -14.04 4.25
CA GLY A 116 -6.36 -13.19 3.06
C GLY A 116 -5.46 -11.96 3.27
N ILE A 117 -5.50 -11.02 2.32
CA ILE A 117 -4.91 -9.70 2.48
C ILE A 117 -6.01 -8.75 2.94
N TYR A 118 -5.75 -8.03 4.03
CA TYR A 118 -6.74 -7.19 4.68
C TYR A 118 -6.54 -5.73 4.32
N PHE A 119 -7.63 -5.05 3.99
CA PHE A 119 -7.66 -3.64 3.67
C PHE A 119 -8.83 -2.96 4.40
N ALA A 120 -8.82 -1.64 4.47
CA ALA A 120 -9.94 -0.86 4.96
C ALA A 120 -10.17 0.38 4.06
N SER A 121 -11.43 0.75 3.85
CA SER A 121 -11.81 2.02 3.22
C SER A 121 -11.58 3.20 4.17
N GLU A 122 -11.57 2.94 5.48
CA GLU A 122 -11.29 3.95 6.50
C GLU A 122 -9.83 3.92 6.99
N ASN A 123 -9.13 5.05 6.88
CA ASN A 123 -7.76 5.21 7.38
C ASN A 123 -7.67 4.85 8.87
N ASN A 124 -8.59 5.31 9.71
CA ASN A 124 -8.61 5.02 11.15
C ASN A 124 -8.50 3.51 11.47
N LYS A 125 -9.22 2.69 10.70
CA LYS A 125 -9.23 1.24 10.91
C LYS A 125 -7.86 0.64 10.64
N SER A 126 -7.24 1.02 9.54
CA SER A 126 -5.89 0.57 9.17
C SER A 126 -4.81 1.19 10.07
N ALA A 127 -4.99 2.42 10.57
CA ALA A 127 -4.09 3.09 11.49
C ALA A 127 -3.85 2.29 12.79
N GLY A 128 -4.86 1.55 13.26
CA GLY A 128 -4.75 0.67 14.42
C GLY A 128 -3.71 -0.45 14.29
N TYR A 129 -3.29 -0.79 13.06
CA TYR A 129 -2.27 -1.81 12.78
C TYR A 129 -0.87 -1.22 12.53
N VAL A 130 -0.73 0.11 12.60
CA VAL A 130 0.54 0.78 12.30
C VAL A 130 1.52 0.66 13.48
N GLY A 131 2.55 -0.16 13.29
CA GLY A 131 3.71 -0.21 14.18
C GLY A 131 4.73 0.86 13.80
N THR A 132 5.12 1.70 14.76
CA THR A 132 5.99 2.86 14.53
C THR A 132 7.41 2.63 15.03
N ALA A 133 8.39 3.25 14.37
CA ALA A 133 9.74 3.45 14.91
C ALA A 133 10.00 4.96 15.03
N HIS A 134 10.53 5.39 16.18
CA HIS A 134 10.80 6.81 16.46
C HIS A 134 9.60 7.75 16.18
N GLY A 135 8.38 7.29 16.51
CA GLY A 135 7.15 8.05 16.29
C GLY A 135 6.70 8.17 14.83
N LYS A 136 7.35 7.47 13.89
CA LYS A 136 6.99 7.45 12.47
C LYS A 136 6.48 6.06 12.07
N GLY A 137 5.42 6.03 11.28
CA GLY A 137 4.83 4.81 10.72
C GLY A 137 4.57 4.98 9.24
N ILE A 138 4.31 3.86 8.56
CA ILE A 138 4.01 3.83 7.12
C ILE A 138 2.70 3.07 6.94
N MET A 139 1.86 3.59 6.05
CA MET A 139 0.65 2.93 5.58
C MET A 139 0.73 2.83 4.06
N PHE A 140 0.21 1.74 3.51
CA PHE A 140 0.06 1.58 2.08
C PHE A 140 -1.36 1.94 1.67
N LEU A 141 -1.48 2.62 0.54
CA LEU A 141 -2.74 2.78 -0.18
C LEU A 141 -2.63 2.00 -1.48
N ASN A 142 -3.55 1.06 -1.70
CA ASN A 142 -3.41 0.06 -2.76
C ASN A 142 -4.66 0.08 -3.64
N GLU A 143 -4.48 0.01 -4.96
CA GLU A 143 -5.58 -0.35 -5.84
C GLU A 143 -5.91 -1.83 -5.63
N VAL A 144 -7.17 -2.10 -5.29
CA VAL A 144 -7.68 -3.46 -5.09
C VAL A 144 -8.77 -3.71 -6.11
N ALA A 145 -8.60 -4.75 -6.93
CA ALA A 145 -9.66 -5.27 -7.80
C ALA A 145 -10.60 -6.13 -6.95
N ILE A 146 -11.70 -5.52 -6.48
CA ILE A 146 -12.61 -6.13 -5.50
C ILE A 146 -13.59 -7.07 -6.19
N GLY A 147 -14.06 -6.72 -7.39
CA GLY A 147 -15.05 -7.51 -8.11
C GLY A 147 -16.37 -7.63 -7.34
N LYS A 148 -16.99 -8.81 -7.42
CA LYS A 148 -18.23 -9.13 -6.75
C LYS A 148 -17.97 -9.48 -5.28
N GLU A 149 -18.49 -8.65 -4.39
CA GLU A 149 -18.28 -8.75 -2.94
C GLU A 149 -19.26 -9.74 -2.28
N HIS A 150 -18.74 -10.72 -1.53
CA HIS A 150 -19.51 -11.50 -0.58
C HIS A 150 -19.57 -10.76 0.76
N ARG A 151 -20.76 -10.33 1.18
CA ARG A 151 -20.93 -9.49 2.37
C ARG A 151 -21.21 -10.33 3.60
N ILE A 152 -20.45 -10.11 4.66
CA ILE A 152 -20.64 -10.75 5.97
C ILE A 152 -20.80 -9.69 7.06
N THR A 153 -21.64 -9.97 8.06
CA THR A 153 -21.85 -9.11 9.25
C THR A 153 -21.37 -9.78 10.55
N LYS A 154 -20.92 -11.04 10.45
CA LYS A 154 -20.36 -11.83 11.53
C LYS A 154 -19.00 -12.35 11.11
N ASP A 155 -18.11 -12.49 12.08
CA ASP A 155 -16.77 -13.02 11.86
C ASP A 155 -16.84 -14.46 11.30
N ASP A 156 -15.98 -14.74 10.33
CA ASP A 156 -15.72 -16.09 9.84
C ASP A 156 -14.21 -16.24 9.64
N SER A 157 -13.55 -16.75 10.68
CA SER A 157 -12.11 -16.99 10.67
C SER A 157 -11.69 -18.22 9.86
N SER A 158 -12.63 -19.00 9.34
CA SER A 158 -12.37 -20.22 8.57
C SER A 158 -12.11 -19.95 7.08
N LEU A 159 -12.48 -18.77 6.59
CA LEU A 159 -12.36 -18.37 5.18
C LEU A 159 -10.91 -18.47 4.68
N LYS A 160 -10.74 -19.03 3.49
CA LYS A 160 -9.43 -19.12 2.79
C LYS A 160 -9.49 -18.59 1.35
N VAL A 161 -10.71 -18.48 0.83
CA VAL A 161 -11.08 -17.99 -0.50
C VAL A 161 -12.47 -17.37 -0.39
N ALA A 162 -12.84 -16.49 -1.31
CA ALA A 162 -14.22 -16.01 -1.40
C ALA A 162 -15.17 -17.18 -1.75
N PRO A 163 -16.43 -17.16 -1.27
CA PRO A 163 -17.42 -18.15 -1.67
C PRO A 163 -17.65 -18.19 -3.18
N THR A 164 -18.10 -19.34 -3.70
CA THR A 164 -18.34 -19.55 -5.12
C THR A 164 -19.19 -18.43 -5.73
N GLY A 165 -18.70 -17.83 -6.82
CA GLY A 165 -19.38 -16.75 -7.53
C GLY A 165 -19.15 -15.35 -6.95
N TYR A 166 -18.17 -15.19 -6.06
CA TYR A 166 -17.68 -13.92 -5.53
C TYR A 166 -16.15 -13.83 -5.68
N ASP A 167 -15.63 -12.62 -5.82
CA ASP A 167 -14.19 -12.35 -5.99
C ASP A 167 -13.52 -11.96 -4.67
N SER A 168 -14.30 -11.39 -3.75
CA SER A 168 -13.82 -10.86 -2.47
C SER A 168 -14.84 -11.06 -1.35
N VAL A 169 -14.40 -10.84 -0.11
CA VAL A 169 -15.27 -10.83 1.08
C VAL A 169 -15.21 -9.45 1.72
N LEU A 170 -16.37 -8.84 1.92
CA LEU A 170 -16.53 -7.58 2.63
C LEU A 170 -17.16 -7.85 4.00
N ALA A 171 -16.36 -7.67 5.06
CA ALA A 171 -16.90 -7.61 6.41
C ALA A 171 -17.48 -6.22 6.67
N CYS A 172 -18.81 -6.13 6.67
CA CYS A 172 -19.53 -4.86 6.76
C CYS A 172 -19.34 -4.20 8.13
N GLY A 173 -18.85 -2.97 8.13
CA GLY A 173 -18.88 -2.08 9.29
C GLY A 173 -20.27 -1.49 9.53
N GLN A 174 -20.39 -0.71 10.61
CA GLN A 174 -21.60 0.10 10.87
C GLN A 174 -21.64 1.40 10.05
N GLN A 175 -20.48 1.81 9.51
CA GLN A 175 -20.26 3.02 8.75
C GLN A 175 -19.42 2.66 7.51
N GLU A 176 -19.56 3.45 6.46
CA GLU A 176 -18.75 3.38 5.24
C GLU A 176 -18.58 4.81 4.73
N PRO A 177 -17.40 5.22 4.23
CA PRO A 177 -17.23 6.53 3.63
C PRO A 177 -18.18 6.74 2.43
N GLU A 178 -18.89 7.87 2.41
CA GLU A 178 -19.82 8.21 1.32
C GLU A 178 -19.11 8.24 -0.05
N CYS A 179 -19.59 7.41 -0.98
CA CYS A 179 -18.97 7.19 -2.29
C CYS A 179 -18.90 8.46 -3.16
N SER A 180 -19.75 9.46 -2.90
CA SER A 180 -19.84 10.72 -3.65
C SER A 180 -18.74 11.73 -3.34
N HIS A 181 -18.02 11.58 -2.21
CA HIS A 181 -16.99 12.53 -1.80
C HIS A 181 -15.55 12.06 -2.06
N LEU A 182 -15.38 10.79 -2.45
CA LEU A 182 -14.11 10.07 -2.53
C LEU A 182 -13.95 9.29 -3.83
N ALA A 183 -14.71 9.63 -4.87
CA ALA A 183 -14.57 9.05 -6.21
C ALA A 183 -13.22 9.43 -6.84
N LEU A 184 -12.15 8.85 -6.30
CA LEU A 184 -10.90 8.59 -7.00
C LEU A 184 -11.24 7.54 -8.05
N HIS A 185 -11.82 7.99 -9.17
CA HIS A 185 -11.83 7.18 -10.38
C HIS A 185 -10.36 7.01 -10.79
N ILE A 186 -9.84 5.80 -10.59
CA ILE A 186 -8.55 5.34 -11.10
C ILE A 186 -8.76 4.94 -12.56
#